data_AF-A0A7V4NLF3-F1
#
_entry.id   AF-A0A7V4NLF3-F1
#
_cell.length_a   1.000
_cell.length_b   1.000
_cell.length_c   1.000
_cell.angle_alpha   90.00
_cell.angle_beta   90.00
_cell.angle_gamma   90.00
#
_symmetry.space_group_name_H-M   'P 1'
#
loop_
_entity.id
_entity.type
_entity.pdbx_description
1 polymer ?
#
loop_
_entity_poly.entity_id
_entity_poly.type
_entity_poly.pdbx_seq_one_letter_code
_entity_poly.pdbx_strand_id
1 'polypeptide(L)'
;MRPLTPSQYRLAALAFAVLAGGVVAMGWVPGWYTMDGAERKLFGLFALSPLDDITHGVTALAFAAAAGARGTASQRLAFVTFGSYYALDALFFLLNGFVNDLTWAQDIALNLPHVLISSAMLVLGYRMVPPSRQAAR
;
A
#
# COMPACT_ATOMS: atom_id res chain seq x y z
N MET A 1 -13.72 -17.79 9.23
CA MET A 1 -13.97 -16.72 8.23
C MET A 1 -14.05 -17.34 6.85
N ARG A 2 -15.02 -16.95 6.02
CA ARG A 2 -15.26 -17.54 4.68
C ARG A 2 -14.14 -17.12 3.69
N PRO A 3 -13.64 -18.02 2.83
CA PRO A 3 -12.70 -17.66 1.76
C PRO A 3 -13.36 -16.69 0.77
N LEU A 4 -12.59 -15.71 0.27
CA LEU A 4 -13.07 -14.82 -0.80
C LEU A 4 -13.07 -15.55 -2.15
N THR A 5 -13.97 -15.13 -3.03
CA THR A 5 -14.05 -15.60 -4.43
C THR A 5 -12.95 -14.97 -5.28
N PRO A 6 -12.60 -15.56 -6.44
CA PRO A 6 -11.66 -14.96 -7.39
C PRO A 6 -12.06 -13.54 -7.81
N SER A 7 -13.35 -13.27 -8.02
CA SER A 7 -13.84 -11.93 -8.36
C SER A 7 -13.65 -10.92 -7.24
N GLN A 8 -13.85 -11.32 -5.98
CA GLN A 8 -13.60 -10.48 -4.81
C GLN A 8 -12.12 -10.11 -4.69
N TYR A 9 -11.20 -11.05 -4.97
CA TYR A 9 -9.77 -10.76 -4.96
C TYR A 9 -9.34 -9.83 -6.09
N ARG A 10 -9.94 -9.95 -7.28
CA ARG A 10 -9.69 -9.02 -8.39
C ARG A 10 -10.22 -7.63 -8.08
N LEU A 11 -11.41 -7.52 -7.47
CA LEU A 11 -11.97 -6.25 -7.02
C LEU A 11 -11.10 -5.61 -5.94
N ALA A 12 -10.63 -6.40 -4.97
CA ALA A 12 -9.70 -5.92 -3.95
C ALA A 12 -8.39 -5.42 -4.58
N ALA A 13 -7.80 -6.17 -5.52
CA ALA A 13 -6.61 -5.74 -6.24
C ALA A 13 -6.86 -4.41 -6.99
N LEU A 14 -8.01 -4.27 -7.68
CA LEU A 14 -8.38 -3.02 -8.34
C LEU A 14 -8.54 -1.87 -7.34
N ALA A 15 -9.13 -2.12 -6.17
CA ALA A 15 -9.26 -1.11 -5.13
C ALA A 15 -7.89 -0.61 -4.63
N PHE A 16 -6.91 -1.50 -4.44
CA PHE A 16 -5.55 -1.09 -4.09
C PHE A 16 -4.81 -0.41 -5.24
N ALA A 17 -5.10 -0.76 -6.49
CA ALA A 17 -4.58 -0.03 -7.65
C ALA A 17 -5.07 1.42 -7.66
N VAL A 18 -6.37 1.62 -7.45
CA VAL A 18 -6.99 2.95 -7.38
C VAL A 18 -6.47 3.72 -6.16
N LEU A 19 -6.33 3.07 -5.01
CA LEU A 19 -5.80 3.70 -3.80
C LEU A 19 -4.37 4.21 -4.02
N ALA A 20 -3.46 3.35 -4.49
CA ALA A 20 -2.06 3.72 -4.71
C ALA A 20 -1.91 4.78 -5.80
N GLY A 21 -2.64 4.65 -6.91
CA GLY A 21 -2.68 5.68 -7.96
C GLY A 21 -3.28 7.00 -7.46
N GLY A 22 -4.27 6.91 -6.56
CA GLY A 22 -4.87 8.04 -5.86
C GLY A 22 -3.86 8.78 -4.99
N VAL A 23 -3.00 8.07 -4.24
CA VAL A 23 -1.92 8.69 -3.44
C VAL A 23 -0.99 9.52 -4.33
N VAL A 24 -0.55 8.96 -5.47
CA VAL A 24 0.24 9.73 -6.45
C VAL A 24 -0.53 10.95 -6.91
N ALA A 25 -1.77 10.78 -7.37
CA ALA A 25 -2.57 11.89 -7.89
C ALA A 25 -2.80 13.02 -6.86
N MET A 26 -3.07 12.66 -5.59
CA MET A 26 -3.24 13.62 -4.49
C MET A 26 -2.00 14.49 -4.29
N GLY A 27 -0.80 13.94 -4.52
CA GLY A 27 0.46 14.66 -4.43
C GLY A 27 0.62 15.80 -5.46
N TRP A 28 -0.28 15.88 -6.45
CA TRP A 28 -0.28 16.90 -7.49
C TRP A 28 -1.53 17.79 -7.47
N VAL A 29 -2.43 17.63 -6.49
CA VAL A 29 -3.62 18.48 -6.35
C VAL A 29 -3.23 19.83 -5.72
N PRO A 30 -3.42 20.96 -6.43
CA PRO A 30 -3.12 22.27 -5.85
C PRO A 30 -3.95 22.53 -4.59
N GLY A 31 -3.29 23.04 -3.54
CA GLY A 31 -3.91 23.31 -2.24
C GLY A 31 -3.95 22.13 -1.28
N TRP A 32 -3.54 20.93 -1.70
CA TRP A 32 -3.42 19.76 -0.81
C TRP A 32 -1.99 19.51 -0.34
N TYR A 33 -1.01 20.14 -0.99
CA TYR A 33 0.39 20.10 -0.59
C TYR A 33 0.93 21.48 -0.25
N THR A 34 1.92 21.52 0.64
CA THR A 34 2.82 22.66 0.86
C THR A 34 4.19 22.35 0.28
N MET A 35 5.01 23.38 0.06
CA MET A 35 6.41 23.20 -0.30
C MET A 35 7.28 23.23 0.95
N ASP A 36 8.22 22.31 1.06
CA ASP A 36 9.29 22.30 2.05
C ASP A 36 10.63 22.20 1.31
N GLY A 37 11.31 23.34 1.15
CA GLY A 37 12.44 23.46 0.23
C GLY A 37 12.05 23.11 -1.21
N ALA A 38 12.65 22.05 -1.75
CA ALA A 38 12.37 21.54 -3.09
C ALA A 38 11.32 20.40 -3.11
N GLU A 39 10.88 19.93 -1.94
CA GLU A 39 9.95 18.81 -1.81
C GLU A 39 8.53 19.29 -1.55
N ARG A 40 7.55 18.46 -1.92
CA ARG A 40 6.14 18.67 -1.57
C ARG A 40 5.83 17.92 -0.28
N LYS A 41 5.00 18.50 0.59
CA LYS A 41 4.41 17.83 1.75
C LYS A 41 2.89 17.78 1.62
N LEU A 42 2.33 16.59 1.46
CA LEU A 42 0.88 16.39 1.45
C LEU A 42 0.32 16.64 2.86
N PHE A 43 -0.70 17.49 2.96
CA PHE A 43 -1.33 17.91 4.23
C PHE A 43 -0.32 18.44 5.27
N GLY A 44 0.84 18.94 4.84
CA GLY A 44 1.91 19.42 5.71
C GLY A 44 2.66 18.32 6.48
N LEU A 45 2.41 17.03 6.18
CA LEU A 45 2.97 15.91 6.94
C LEU A 45 3.73 14.90 6.07
N PHE A 46 3.12 14.43 4.98
CA PHE A 46 3.72 13.37 4.15
C PHE A 46 4.67 13.97 3.13
N ALA A 47 5.97 13.76 3.31
CA ALA A 47 6.94 14.09 2.27
C ALA A 47 6.59 13.31 0.98
N LEU A 48 6.55 14.01 -0.13
CA LEU A 48 6.28 13.47 -1.46
C LEU A 48 7.57 13.53 -2.26
N SER A 49 8.49 12.61 -1.96
CA SER A 49 9.70 12.48 -2.75
C SER A 49 9.39 11.84 -4.12
N PRO A 50 10.26 12.03 -5.12
CA PRO A 50 10.15 11.26 -6.37
C PRO A 50 10.15 9.74 -6.15
N LEU A 51 10.83 9.26 -5.10
CA LEU A 51 10.85 7.85 -4.75
C LEU A 51 9.48 7.36 -4.24
N ASP A 52 8.77 8.19 -3.48
CA ASP A 52 7.41 7.89 -3.01
C ASP A 52 6.45 7.81 -4.20
N ASP A 53 6.50 8.78 -5.12
CA ASP A 53 5.67 8.77 -6.33
C ASP A 53 5.92 7.52 -7.18
N ILE A 54 7.20 7.14 -7.36
CA ILE A 54 7.57 5.92 -8.10
C ILE A 54 7.04 4.67 -7.40
N THR A 55 7.23 4.57 -6.08
CA THR A 55 6.80 3.39 -5.31
C THR A 55 5.29 3.21 -5.37
N HIS A 56 4.52 4.27 -5.14
CA HIS A 56 3.06 4.22 -5.23
C HIS A 56 2.58 3.99 -6.66
N GLY A 57 3.25 4.57 -7.67
CA GLY A 57 2.96 4.34 -9.08
C GLY A 57 3.19 2.89 -9.50
N VAL A 58 4.33 2.30 -9.12
CA VAL A 58 4.65 0.88 -9.38
C VAL A 58 3.65 -0.03 -8.67
N THR A 59 3.30 0.30 -7.42
CA THR A 59 2.27 -0.42 -6.66
C THR A 59 0.93 -0.39 -7.40
N ALA A 60 0.50 0.78 -7.87
CA ALA A 60 -0.75 0.96 -8.61
C ALA A 60 -0.78 0.10 -9.89
N LEU A 61 0.29 0.15 -10.68
CA LEU A 61 0.42 -0.62 -11.92
C LEU A 61 0.43 -2.13 -11.66
N ALA A 62 1.15 -2.58 -10.64
CA ALA A 62 1.21 -3.99 -10.28
C ALA A 62 -0.15 -4.52 -9.83
N PHE A 63 -0.88 -3.75 -9.03
CA PHE A 63 -2.23 -4.13 -8.61
C PHE A 63 -3.25 -4.06 -9.77
N ALA A 64 -3.12 -3.12 -10.69
CA ALA A 64 -3.94 -3.07 -11.90
C ALA A 64 -3.72 -4.32 -12.77
N ALA A 65 -2.45 -4.70 -12.98
CA ALA A 65 -2.09 -5.93 -13.69
C ALA A 65 -2.64 -7.18 -12.96
N ALA A 66 -2.52 -7.23 -11.63
CA ALA A 66 -3.06 -8.31 -10.83
C ALA A 66 -4.59 -8.40 -10.91
N ALA A 67 -5.31 -7.28 -10.97
CA ALA A 67 -6.76 -7.25 -11.13
C ALA A 67 -7.21 -7.82 -12.50
N GLY A 68 -6.40 -7.64 -13.55
CA GLY A 68 -6.63 -8.18 -14.88
C GLY A 68 -6.31 -9.67 -15.04
N ALA A 69 -5.54 -10.27 -14.12
CA ALA A 69 -5.11 -11.66 -14.22
C ALA A 69 -6.26 -12.67 -14.01
N ARG A 70 -6.20 -13.81 -14.72
CA ARG A 70 -7.23 -14.86 -14.68
C ARG A 70 -7.11 -15.81 -13.47
N GLY A 71 -5.91 -16.01 -12.92
CA GLY A 71 -5.67 -16.82 -11.72
C GLY A 71 -5.51 -15.98 -10.46
N THR A 72 -5.34 -16.62 -9.29
CA THR A 72 -5.11 -15.98 -7.97
C THR A 72 -3.63 -15.74 -7.63
N ALA A 73 -2.72 -16.32 -8.42
CA ALA A 73 -1.29 -16.27 -8.14
C ALA A 73 -0.72 -14.85 -8.23
N SER A 74 -1.12 -14.08 -9.26
CA SER A 74 -0.66 -12.70 -9.46
C SER A 74 -1.16 -11.76 -8.37
N GLN A 75 -2.42 -11.91 -7.93
CA GLN A 75 -2.95 -11.12 -6.82
C GLN A 75 -2.24 -11.51 -5.52
N ARG A 76 -2.03 -12.80 -5.26
CA ARG A 76 -1.29 -13.25 -4.07
C ARG A 76 0.11 -12.64 -4.04
N LEU A 77 0.82 -12.69 -5.17
CA LEU A 77 2.15 -12.11 -5.29
C LEU A 77 2.11 -10.60 -4.99
N ALA A 78 1.22 -9.84 -5.64
CA ALA A 78 1.09 -8.41 -5.40
C ALA A 78 0.76 -8.09 -3.93
N PHE A 79 -0.24 -8.75 -3.35
CA PHE A 79 -0.64 -8.55 -1.96
C PHE A 79 0.47 -8.85 -0.96
N VAL A 80 1.21 -9.94 -1.15
CA VAL A 80 2.30 -10.32 -0.23
C VAL A 80 3.50 -9.39 -0.42
N THR A 81 3.89 -9.09 -1.66
CA THR A 81 5.06 -8.24 -1.95
C THR A 81 4.84 -6.82 -1.44
N PHE A 82 3.78 -6.15 -1.87
CA PHE A 82 3.53 -4.76 -1.46
C PHE A 82 3.05 -4.66 -0.02
N GLY A 83 2.29 -5.64 0.47
CA GLY A 83 1.93 -5.71 1.88
C GLY A 83 3.17 -5.82 2.78
N SER A 84 4.17 -6.62 2.39
CA SER A 84 5.43 -6.72 3.14
C SER A 84 6.26 -5.44 3.04
N TYR A 85 6.32 -4.84 1.85
CA TYR A 85 7.03 -3.58 1.63
C TYR A 85 6.47 -2.46 2.54
N TYR A 86 5.16 -2.22 2.52
CA TYR A 86 4.54 -1.19 3.35
C TYR A 86 4.55 -1.51 4.85
N ALA A 87 4.63 -2.80 5.22
CA ALA A 87 4.85 -3.19 6.61
C ALA A 87 6.27 -2.83 7.08
N LEU A 88 7.28 -3.05 6.22
CA LEU A 88 8.65 -2.64 6.50
C LEU A 88 8.77 -1.12 6.57
N ASP A 89 8.14 -0.41 5.65
CA ASP A 89 8.10 1.06 5.64
C ASP A 89 7.50 1.61 6.96
N ALA A 90 6.31 1.14 7.34
CA ALA A 90 5.68 1.50 8.61
C ALA A 90 6.57 1.17 9.82
N LEU A 91 7.25 0.02 9.81
CA LEU A 91 8.17 -0.36 10.89
C LEU A 91 9.36 0.60 10.96
N PHE A 92 9.98 0.92 9.82
CA PHE A 92 11.11 1.85 9.75
C PHE A 92 10.72 3.23 10.29
N PHE A 93 9.59 3.77 9.87
CA PHE A 93 9.16 5.11 10.30
C PHE A 93 8.61 5.15 11.73
N LEU A 94 7.97 4.07 12.23
CA LEU A 94 7.63 3.96 13.66
C LEU A 94 8.88 3.90 14.54
N LEU A 95 9.93 3.18 14.11
CA LEU A 95 11.21 3.14 14.82
C LEU A 95 11.97 4.47 14.71
N ASN A 96 11.88 5.15 13.56
CA ASN A 96 12.45 6.47 13.37
C ASN A 96 11.71 7.56 14.18
N GLY A 97 10.45 7.32 14.55
CA GLY A 97 9.68 8.17 15.46
C GLY A 97 10.32 8.40 16.83
N PHE A 98 11.20 7.50 17.27
CA PHE A 98 11.94 7.69 18.53
C PHE A 98 13.10 8.70 18.44
N VAL A 99 13.48 9.11 17.22
CA VAL A 99 14.67 9.93 16.97
C VAL A 99 14.42 11.10 16.01
N ASN A 100 13.16 11.34 15.62
CA ASN A 100 12.78 12.44 14.75
C ASN A 100 12.19 13.62 15.57
N ASP A 101 11.96 14.75 14.90
CA ASP A 101 11.43 15.98 15.52
C ASP A 101 9.89 16.09 15.42
N LEU A 102 9.19 15.00 15.07
CA LEU A 102 7.74 14.98 14.98
C LEU A 102 7.11 14.80 16.37
N THR A 103 5.92 15.35 16.54
CA THR A 103 5.09 14.98 17.69
C THR A 103 4.60 13.54 17.55
N TRP A 104 4.36 12.86 18.68
CA TRP A 104 3.78 11.50 18.70
C TRP A 104 2.50 11.36 17.85
N ALA A 105 1.66 12.40 17.81
CA ALA A 105 0.45 12.42 17.02
C ALA A 105 0.74 12.47 15.50
N GLN A 106 1.75 13.24 15.09
CA GLN A 106 2.20 13.30 13.70
C GLN A 106 2.84 11.98 13.26
N ASP A 107 3.65 11.35 14.12
CA ASP A 107 4.22 10.03 13.84
C ASP A 107 3.15 8.96 13.66
N ILE A 108 2.16 8.91 14.56
CA ILE A 108 1.03 7.99 14.42
C ILE A 108 0.27 8.28 13.12
N ALA A 109 -0.04 9.55 12.83
CA ALA A 109 -0.77 9.93 11.63
C ALA A 109 -0.01 9.58 10.34
N LEU A 110 1.33 9.71 10.33
CA LEU A 110 2.20 9.39 9.21
C LEU A 110 2.24 7.87 8.94
N ASN A 111 2.28 7.07 10.01
CA ASN A 111 2.46 5.62 9.92
C ASN A 111 1.16 4.81 9.83
N LEU A 112 0.07 5.31 10.41
CA LEU A 112 -1.20 4.59 10.50
C LEU A 112 -1.74 4.14 9.13
N PRO A 113 -1.73 4.97 8.06
CA PRO A 113 -2.15 4.52 6.74
C PRO A 113 -1.36 3.28 6.28
N HIS A 114 -0.03 3.30 6.44
CA HIS A 114 0.85 2.21 6.05
C HIS A 114 0.57 0.93 6.85
N VAL A 115 0.37 1.02 8.17
CA VAL A 115 0.01 -0.12 9.03
C VAL A 115 -1.33 -0.74 8.60
N LEU A 116 -2.36 0.08 8.37
CA LEU A 116 -3.69 -0.40 8.00
C LEU A 116 -3.69 -1.05 6.60
N ILE A 117 -3.07 -0.38 5.64
CA ILE A 117 -2.97 -0.84 4.25
C ILE A 117 -2.16 -2.13 4.16
N SER A 118 -0.97 -2.17 4.76
CA SER A 118 -0.11 -3.36 4.76
C SER A 118 -0.78 -4.55 5.43
N SER A 119 -1.43 -4.33 6.58
CA SER A 119 -2.19 -5.38 7.28
C SER A 119 -3.31 -5.94 6.42
N ALA A 120 -4.09 -5.07 5.76
CA ALA A 120 -5.16 -5.49 4.86
C ALA A 120 -4.61 -6.30 3.66
N MET A 121 -3.53 -5.83 3.04
CA MET A 121 -2.87 -6.52 1.93
C MET A 121 -2.38 -7.91 2.35
N LEU A 122 -1.66 -8.01 3.47
CA LEU A 122 -1.11 -9.28 3.96
C LEU A 122 -2.22 -10.26 4.35
N VAL A 123 -3.28 -9.80 5.01
CA VAL A 123 -4.45 -10.64 5.33
C VAL A 123 -5.07 -11.20 4.04
N LEU A 124 -5.24 -10.39 3.00
CA LEU A 124 -5.76 -10.85 1.71
C LEU A 124 -4.80 -11.82 1.02
N GLY A 125 -3.50 -11.53 0.99
CA GLY A 125 -2.47 -12.36 0.37
C GLY A 125 -2.34 -13.74 1.04
N TYR A 126 -2.34 -13.80 2.38
CA TYR A 126 -2.23 -15.07 3.10
C TYR A 126 -3.53 -15.87 3.15
N ARG A 127 -4.69 -15.24 2.92
CA ARG A 127 -5.97 -15.95 2.76
C ARG A 127 -6.11 -16.64 1.40
N MET A 128 -5.32 -16.24 0.40
CA MET A 128 -5.28 -16.95 -0.87
C MET A 128 -4.54 -18.28 -0.69
N VAL A 129 -5.29 -19.38 -0.72
CA VAL A 129 -4.73 -20.73 -0.68
C VAL A 129 -4.01 -21.01 -2.01
N PRO A 130 -2.73 -21.43 -2.00
CA PRO A 130 -2.03 -21.82 -3.23
C PRO A 130 -2.74 -23.02 -3.91
N PRO A 131 -2.78 -23.08 -5.25
CA PRO A 131 -3.37 -24.22 -5.97
C PRO A 131 -2.80 -25.58 -5.53
N SER A 132 -1.50 -25.63 -5.20
CA SER A 132 -0.82 -26.85 -4.72
C SER A 132 -1.36 -27.41 -3.41
N ARG A 133 -2.04 -26.62 -2.59
CA ARG A 133 -2.68 -27.06 -1.34
C ARG A 133 -4.18 -27.37 -1.50
N GLN A 134 -4.79 -27.03 -2.64
CA GLN A 134 -6.18 -27.38 -2.93
C GLN A 134 -6.31 -28.81 -3.47
N ALA A 135 -5.33 -29.31 -4.21
CA ALA A 135 -5.32 -30.68 -4.74
C ALA A 135 -5.07 -31.77 -3.67
N ALA A 136 -4.75 -31.38 -2.43
CA ALA A 136 -4.47 -32.29 -1.32
C ALA A 136 -5.62 -32.40 -0.29
N ARG A 137 -6.81 -31.90 -0.64
CA ARG A 137 -8.06 -32.01 0.13
C ARG A 137 -9.13 -32.65 -0.74
#